data_AF-A0A257CE04-F1
#
_entry.id   AF-A0A257CE04-F1
#
_cell.length_a   1.000
_cell.length_b   1.000
_cell.length_c   1.000
_cell.angle_alpha   90.00
_cell.angle_beta   90.00
_cell.angle_gamma   90.00
#
_symmetry.space_group_name_H-M   'P 1'
#
loop_
_entity.id
_entity.type
_entity.pdbx_description
1 polymer ?
#
loop_
_entity_poly.entity_id
_entity_poly.type
_entity_poly.pdbx_seq_one_letter_code
_entity_poly.pdbx_strand_id
1 'polypeptide(L)'
;MDLVPQSRIGKVVLSAWLLLCLSLLAFAYVQREDKDMAAIFTTSLVALTAPLSLPPGAAVGMSMSWLYANQGLPYHPFTDLVPSWVVMVAAGYLQWFVLVPSVVRRLRRRPGDLIATGTPPGLD
;
A
#
# COMPACT_ATOMS: atom_id res chain seq x y z
N MET A 1 -17.15 -5.97 -8.06
CA MET A 1 -15.86 -6.46 -7.54
C MET A 1 -15.86 -6.16 -6.06
N ASP A 2 -16.01 -7.17 -5.21
CA ASP A 2 -15.92 -6.96 -3.76
C ASP A 2 -14.47 -6.65 -3.41
N LEU A 3 -14.20 -5.38 -3.12
CA LEU A 3 -12.87 -4.89 -2.74
C LEU A 3 -12.45 -5.39 -1.35
N VAL A 4 -13.39 -5.92 -0.56
CA VAL A 4 -13.18 -6.33 0.84
C VAL A 4 -12.92 -7.84 0.92
N PRO A 5 -11.86 -8.30 1.62
CA PRO A 5 -11.65 -9.71 1.85
C PRO A 5 -12.82 -10.33 2.62
N GLN A 6 -13.52 -11.29 2.00
CA GLN A 6 -14.66 -11.97 2.63
C GLN A 6 -14.25 -12.99 3.71
N SER A 7 -12.98 -13.41 3.74
CA SER A 7 -12.48 -14.35 4.75
C SER A 7 -12.29 -13.70 6.12
N ARG A 8 -12.64 -14.40 7.21
CA ARG A 8 -12.43 -13.93 8.58
C ARG A 8 -10.97 -13.55 8.85
N ILE A 9 -10.03 -14.36 8.35
CA ILE A 9 -8.59 -14.12 8.46
C ILE A 9 -8.20 -12.82 7.74
N GLY A 10 -8.71 -12.61 6.51
CA GLY A 10 -8.41 -11.40 5.75
C GLY A 10 -8.91 -10.13 6.44
N LYS A 11 -10.07 -10.19 7.11
CA LYS A 11 -10.58 -9.08 7.92
C LYS A 11 -9.69 -8.79 9.13
N VAL A 12 -9.27 -9.81 9.87
CA VAL A 12 -8.37 -9.64 11.03
C VAL A 12 -7.03 -9.03 10.61
N VAL A 13 -6.42 -9.54 9.54
CA VAL A 13 -5.16 -8.99 9.00
C VAL A 13 -5.33 -7.55 8.52
N LEU A 14 -6.43 -7.23 7.81
CA LEU A 14 -6.73 -5.87 7.39
C LEU A 14 -6.90 -4.93 8.58
N SER A 15 -7.68 -5.33 9.58
CA SER A 15 -7.89 -4.54 10.80
C SER A 15 -6.59 -4.31 11.55
N ALA A 16 -5.76 -5.35 11.73
CA ALA A 16 -4.46 -5.22 12.39
C ALA A 16 -3.52 -4.28 11.62
N TRP A 17 -3.47 -4.41 10.30
CA TRP A 17 -2.66 -3.55 9.44
C TRP A 17 -3.14 -2.08 9.46
N LEU A 18 -4.45 -1.83 9.38
CA LEU A 18 -5.00 -0.48 9.51
C LEU A 18 -4.72 0.13 10.89
N LEU A 19 -4.83 -0.65 11.97
CA LEU A 19 -4.48 -0.19 13.31
C LEU A 19 -3.00 0.20 13.41
N LEU A 20 -2.10 -0.53 12.75
CA LEU A 20 -0.68 -0.15 12.67
C LEU A 20 -0.49 1.15 11.88
N CYS A 21 -1.18 1.32 10.73
CA CYS A 21 -1.14 2.58 9.97
C CYS A 21 -1.63 3.78 10.79
N LEU A 22 -2.71 3.61 11.55
CA LEU A 22 -3.27 4.64 12.43
C LEU A 22 -2.35 4.91 13.62
N SER A 23 -1.72 3.89 14.19
CA SER A 23 -0.76 4.03 15.28
C SER A 23 0.46 4.84 14.85
N LEU A 24 0.94 4.62 13.62
CA LEU A 24 2.01 5.43 13.01
C LEU A 24 1.60 6.91 12.86
N LEU A 25 0.36 7.17 12.43
CA LEU A 25 -0.14 8.53 12.31
C LEU A 25 -0.30 9.22 13.68
N ALA A 26 -0.78 8.48 14.69
CA ALA A 26 -0.87 8.98 16.06
C ALA A 26 0.52 9.25 16.65
N PHE A 27 1.49 8.36 16.41
CA PHE A 27 2.89 8.56 16.80
C PHE A 27 3.47 9.83 16.16
N ALA A 28 3.24 10.02 14.85
CA ALA A 28 3.63 11.24 14.15
C ALA A 28 2.99 12.49 14.76
N TYR A 29 1.71 12.43 15.14
CA TYR A 29 1.02 13.56 15.77
C TYR A 29 1.64 13.95 17.12
N VAL A 30 2.01 12.96 17.93
CA VAL A 30 2.65 13.18 19.25
C VAL A 30 4.07 13.72 19.08
N GLN A 31 4.82 13.21 18.10
CA GLN A 31 6.21 13.56 17.83
C GLN A 31 6.38 14.72 16.83
N ARG A 32 5.33 15.50 16.57
CA ARG A 32 5.30 16.52 15.51
C ARG A 32 6.34 17.65 15.64
N GLU A 33 6.91 17.83 16.83
CA GLU A 33 7.94 18.85 17.11
C GLU A 33 9.37 18.34 16.85
N ASP A 34 9.54 17.01 16.71
CA ASP A 34 10.83 16.41 16.43
C ASP A 34 11.17 16.52 14.94
N LYS A 35 12.37 17.00 14.64
CA LYS A 35 12.87 17.18 13.27
C LYS A 35 13.04 15.85 12.54
N ASP A 36 13.33 14.77 13.27
CA ASP A 36 13.59 13.46 12.67
C ASP A 36 12.31 12.63 12.48
N MET A 37 11.16 13.13 12.98
CA MET A 37 9.88 12.43 12.93
C MET A 37 9.47 12.09 11.49
N ALA A 38 9.61 13.04 10.56
CA ALA A 38 9.20 12.85 9.17
C ALA A 38 9.95 11.70 8.48
N ALA A 39 11.25 11.55 8.78
CA ALA A 39 12.06 10.46 8.25
C ALA A 39 11.62 9.11 8.82
N ILE A 40 11.49 9.00 10.15
CA ILE A 40 11.05 7.78 10.83
C ILE A 40 9.66 7.36 10.36
N PHE A 41 8.73 8.31 10.28
CA PHE A 41 7.38 8.09 9.80
C PHE A 41 7.36 7.56 8.36
N THR A 42 8.10 8.21 7.46
CA THR A 42 8.16 7.82 6.05
C THR A 42 8.75 6.42 5.89
N THR A 43 9.89 6.14 6.52
CA THR A 43 10.53 4.82 6.44
C THR A 43 9.64 3.72 7.01
N SER A 44 8.99 3.97 8.14
CA SER A 44 8.07 3.00 8.76
C SER A 44 6.83 2.76 7.90
N LEU A 45 6.29 3.83 7.31
CA LEU A 45 5.14 3.74 6.42
C LEU A 45 5.47 2.94 5.17
N VAL A 46 6.62 3.20 4.52
CA VAL A 46 7.12 2.42 3.37
C VAL A 46 7.28 0.95 3.73
N ALA A 47 7.81 0.62 4.91
CA ALA A 47 7.93 -0.76 5.36
C ALA A 47 6.55 -1.44 5.49
N LEU A 48 5.53 -0.70 5.95
CA LEU A 48 4.18 -1.23 6.15
C LEU A 48 3.37 -1.36 4.86
N THR A 49 3.56 -0.43 3.92
CA THR A 49 2.82 -0.36 2.65
C THR A 49 3.56 -1.05 1.50
N ALA A 50 4.83 -1.42 1.70
CA ALA A 50 5.71 -2.09 0.74
C ALA A 50 6.05 -1.22 -0.50
N PRO A 51 7.08 -1.54 -1.31
CA PRO A 51 7.74 -0.54 -2.16
C PRO A 51 6.89 -0.01 -3.31
N LEU A 52 5.77 -0.66 -3.69
CA LEU A 52 4.89 -0.13 -4.74
C LEU A 52 4.12 1.13 -4.30
N SER A 53 4.08 1.46 -3.01
CA SER A 53 3.51 2.72 -2.54
C SER A 53 4.46 3.92 -2.69
N LEU A 54 5.74 3.69 -3.04
CA LEU A 54 6.74 4.76 -3.18
C LEU A 54 6.43 5.72 -4.33
N PRO A 55 6.14 5.27 -5.57
CA PRO A 55 5.83 6.18 -6.67
C PRO A 55 4.66 7.14 -6.39
N PRO A 56 3.48 6.68 -5.91
CA PRO A 56 2.38 7.60 -5.63
C PRO A 56 2.67 8.49 -4.41
N GLY A 57 3.38 8.00 -3.39
CA GLY A 57 3.81 8.83 -2.26
C GLY A 57 4.77 9.95 -2.67
N ALA A 58 5.76 9.64 -3.51
CA ALA A 58 6.71 10.61 -4.04
C ALA A 58 6.01 11.68 -4.92
N ALA A 59 5.05 11.27 -5.75
CA ALA A 59 4.26 12.19 -6.57
C ALA A 59 3.47 13.21 -5.74
N VAL A 60 2.87 12.77 -4.62
CA VAL A 60 2.17 13.65 -3.68
C VAL A 60 3.14 14.60 -2.99
N GLY A 61 4.27 14.08 -2.49
CA GLY A 61 5.30 14.90 -1.85
C GLY A 61 5.87 15.99 -2.77
N MET A 62 6.12 15.66 -4.04
CA MET A 62 6.56 16.63 -5.05
C MET A 62 5.47 17.67 -5.33
N SER A 63 4.21 17.23 -5.44
CA SER A 63 3.08 18.12 -5.73
C SER A 63 2.83 19.11 -4.59
N MET A 64 2.92 18.65 -3.34
CA MET A 64 2.83 19.51 -2.15
C MET A 64 4.00 20.49 -2.07
N SER A 65 5.24 20.01 -2.29
CA SER A 65 6.42 20.89 -2.32
C SER A 65 6.29 21.99 -3.37
N TRP A 66 5.78 21.65 -4.56
CA TRP A 66 5.50 22.61 -5.61
C TRP A 66 4.41 23.61 -5.20
N LEU A 67 3.34 23.15 -4.53
CA LEU A 67 2.27 24.02 -4.02
C LEU A 67 2.80 25.03 -2.99
N TYR A 68 3.61 24.58 -2.03
CA TYR A 68 4.21 25.45 -1.01
C TYR A 68 5.13 26.50 -1.64
N ALA A 69 5.98 26.09 -2.59
CA ALA A 69 6.90 26.99 -3.27
C ALA A 69 6.20 28.07 -4.11
N ASN A 70 5.05 27.75 -4.73
CA ASN A 70 4.37 28.68 -5.65
C ASN A 70 3.23 29.47 -5.01
N GLN A 71 2.60 28.97 -3.94
CA GLN A 71 1.45 29.62 -3.31
C GLN A 71 1.78 30.29 -1.96
N GLY A 72 3.03 30.22 -1.49
CA GLY A 72 3.45 30.89 -0.25
C GLY A 72 2.74 30.35 1.00
N LEU A 73 2.23 29.13 0.94
CA LEU A 73 1.54 28.50 2.06
C LEU A 73 2.54 28.16 3.19
N PRO A 74 2.16 28.38 4.46
CA PRO A 74 3.01 28.02 5.58
C PRO A 74 3.20 26.50 5.65
N TYR A 75 4.46 26.07 5.74
CA TYR A 75 4.84 24.67 5.90
C TYR A 75 4.42 24.17 7.29
N HIS A 76 3.69 23.05 7.33
CA HIS A 76 3.28 22.42 8.59
C HIS A 76 3.71 20.94 8.61
N PRO A 77 4.74 20.58 9.38
CA PRO A 77 5.41 19.28 9.26
C PRO A 77 4.48 18.08 9.48
N PHE A 78 3.46 18.18 10.33
CA PHE A 78 2.48 17.11 10.52
C PHE A 78 1.40 17.11 9.43
N THR A 79 0.81 18.27 9.14
CA THR A 79 -0.32 18.39 8.20
C THR A 79 0.06 17.97 6.80
N ASP A 80 1.32 18.21 6.41
CA ASP A 80 1.86 17.90 5.10
C ASP A 80 2.11 16.39 4.92
N LEU A 81 2.22 15.64 6.02
CA LEU A 81 2.36 14.18 6.00
C LEU A 81 1.01 13.49 5.80
N VAL A 82 -0.11 14.13 6.16
CA VAL A 82 -1.44 13.51 6.09
C VAL A 82 -1.84 13.12 4.66
N PRO A 83 -1.73 13.98 3.63
CA PRO A 83 -2.02 13.60 2.25
C PRO A 83 -1.16 12.42 1.77
N SER A 84 0.14 12.47 2.08
CA SER A 84 1.10 11.42 1.73
C SER A 84 0.73 10.08 2.41
N TRP A 85 0.33 10.14 3.68
CA TRP A 85 -0.16 8.98 4.44
C TRP A 85 -1.40 8.36 3.79
N VAL A 86 -2.42 9.17 3.47
CA VAL A 86 -3.65 8.68 2.84
C VAL A 86 -3.33 7.94 1.54
N VAL A 87 -2.50 8.54 0.69
CA VAL A 87 -2.16 7.96 -0.62
C VAL A 87 -1.31 6.70 -0.47
N MET A 88 -0.33 6.69 0.43
CA MET A 88 0.50 5.50 0.67
C MET A 88 -0.29 4.35 1.29
N VAL A 89 -1.18 4.62 2.26
CA VAL A 89 -2.08 3.62 2.84
C VAL A 89 -3.03 3.08 1.78
N ALA A 90 -3.64 3.95 0.95
CA ALA A 90 -4.49 3.50 -0.15
C ALA A 90 -3.75 2.61 -1.15
N ALA A 91 -2.52 2.98 -1.53
CA ALA A 91 -1.67 2.18 -2.40
C ALA A 91 -1.27 0.83 -1.76
N GLY A 92 -0.88 0.84 -0.48
CA GLY A 92 -0.57 -0.36 0.28
C GLY A 92 -1.76 -1.31 0.41
N TYR A 93 -2.97 -0.77 0.58
CA TYR A 93 -4.20 -1.55 0.58
C TYR A 93 -4.41 -2.26 -0.76
N LEU A 94 -4.31 -1.51 -1.87
CA LEU A 94 -4.42 -2.08 -3.23
C LEU A 94 -3.34 -3.14 -3.48
N GLN A 95 -2.12 -2.91 -3.00
CA GLN A 95 -1.03 -3.88 -3.12
C GLN A 95 -1.34 -5.18 -2.37
N TRP A 96 -1.59 -5.11 -1.07
CA TRP A 96 -1.72 -6.29 -0.21
C TRP A 96 -3.04 -7.04 -0.37
N PHE A 97 -4.15 -6.33 -0.54
CA PHE A 97 -5.49 -6.93 -0.50
C PHE A 97 -6.13 -7.10 -1.87
N VAL A 98 -5.61 -6.46 -2.93
CA VAL A 98 -6.12 -6.61 -4.30
C VAL A 98 -5.11 -7.29 -5.21
N LEU A 99 -3.89 -6.75 -5.32
CA LEU A 99 -2.86 -7.25 -6.25
C LEU A 99 -2.30 -8.60 -5.82
N VAL A 100 -1.79 -8.73 -4.59
CA VAL A 100 -1.21 -9.98 -4.07
C VAL A 100 -2.15 -11.18 -4.22
N PRO A 101 -3.41 -11.15 -3.73
CA PRO A 101 -4.31 -12.30 -3.89
C PRO A 101 -4.66 -12.56 -5.35
N SER A 102 -4.74 -11.54 -6.20
CA SER A 102 -4.97 -11.71 -7.65
C SER A 102 -3.81 -12.44 -8.32
N VAL A 103 -2.57 -12.07 -8.01
CA VAL A 103 -1.36 -12.71 -8.53
C VAL A 103 -1.25 -14.14 -8.01
N VAL A 104 -1.47 -14.37 -6.72
CA VAL A 104 -1.48 -15.72 -6.11
C VAL A 104 -2.52 -16.63 -6.77
N ARG A 105 -3.74 -16.12 -7.03
CA ARG A 105 -4.78 -16.86 -7.75
C ARG A 105 -4.39 -17.19 -9.19
N ARG A 106 -3.77 -16.25 -9.91
CA ARG A 106 -3.28 -16.46 -11.29
C ARG A 106 -2.17 -17.52 -11.35
N LEU A 107 -1.23 -17.47 -10.40
CA LEU A 107 -0.13 -18.45 -10.30
C LEU A 107 -0.64 -19.85 -9.96
N ARG A 108 -1.61 -19.96 -9.03
CA ARG A 108 -2.23 -21.26 -8.66
C ARG A 108 -3.02 -21.92 -9.78
N ARG A 109 -3.52 -21.17 -10.76
CA ARG A 109 -4.27 -21.72 -11.90
C ARG A 109 -3.38 -22.29 -13.01
N ARG A 110 -2.06 -22.03 -13.00
CA ARG A 110 -1.12 -22.40 -14.08
C ARG A 110 -0.26 -23.68 -13.94
N PRO A 111 -0.28 -24.51 -12.88
CA PRO A 111 0.59 -25.70 -12.86
C PRO A 111 0.09 -26.94 -13.62
N GLY A 112 -1.19 -27.03 -14.02
CA GLY A 112 -1.79 -28.30 -14.48
C GLY A 112 -2.25 -28.39 -15.95
N ASP A 113 -2.52 -27.25 -16.60
CA ASP A 113 -3.17 -27.26 -17.94
C ASP A 113 -2.23 -27.56 -19.12
N LEU A 114 -0.91 -27.69 -18.89
CA LEU A 114 0.07 -27.94 -19.95
C LEU A 114 0.45 -29.43 -20.14
N ILE A 115 -0.07 -30.35 -19.31
CA ILE A 115 0.27 -31.78 -19.39
C ILE A 115 -0.85 -32.63 -20.04
N ALA A 116 -2.07 -32.11 -20.19
CA ALA A 116 -3.24 -32.93 -20.56
C ALA A 116 -3.63 -32.94 -22.05
N THR A 117 -2.97 -32.20 -22.95
CA THR A 117 -3.37 -32.13 -24.39
C THR A 117 -2.42 -32.88 -25.32
N GLY A 118 -1.94 -34.05 -24.90
CA GLY A 118 -0.96 -34.86 -25.63
C GLY A 118 -1.29 -36.35 -25.71
N THR A 119 -2.54 -36.73 -25.99
CA THR A 119 -2.85 -38.08 -26.49
C THR A 119 -3.48 -37.97 -27.87
N PRO A 120 -2.77 -38.34 -28.96
CA PRO A 120 -3.37 -38.40 -30.28
C PRO A 120 -4.42 -39.51 -30.34
N PRO A 121 -5.58 -39.28 -31.00
CA PRO A 121 -6.62 -40.28 -31.14
C PRO A 121 -6.27 -41.27 -32.26
N GLY A 122 -6.52 -42.55 -32.02
CA GLY A 122 -6.66 -43.57 -33.07
C GLY A 122 -5.40 -44.38 -33.36
N LEU A 123 -5.26 -45.50 -32.64
CA LEU A 123 -4.58 -46.71 -33.12
C LEU A 123 -5.58 -47.86 -32.94
N ASP A 124 -6.64 -47.84 -33.74
CA ASP A 124 -7.50 -48.99 -34.02
C ASP A 124 -7.64 -49.13 -35.54
#